data_AF-A0AAD9PKF1-F1
#
_entry.id   AF-A0AAD9PKF1-F1
#
_cell.length_a   1.000
_cell.length_b   1.000
_cell.length_c   1.000
_cell.angle_alpha   90.00
_cell.angle_beta   90.00
_cell.angle_gamma   90.00
#
_symmetry.space_group_name_H-M   'P 1'
#
loop_
_entity.id
_entity.type
_entity.pdbx_description
1 polymer ?
#
loop_
_entity_poly.entity_id
_entity_poly.type
_entity_poly.pdbx_seq_one_letter_code
_entity_poly.pdbx_strand_id
1 'polypeptide(L)'
;MESVCVFLFLFLQSFTLVYADHQHYDFSNGRDSLKYGNSKHVDSTFNASNTIDIKCPNNVKGNKYRLYPGPSDNYMISLELACNDKKCFKIPHIVSMSDLLGTVSESVVSWPEAGKDVTQVRLAPPDDGILVSRKFRDFRFFCMKDGLDIHGQIRYLKKEIERELMPKLATNLRLRDAIKKYEPNDPIGTADIYLAANSVTHGCGDIVTNLFLNSDSKIKKGDIFDCAIDIEKYPDVGFYCTGKFDPPECFRRMYTSNSPGTLNSITHNAIHDKRKPLRTVTALRKYMNGTFSSTYCRCLDPVTKDVRAMITLFYSPDHTCDITEMLNENGYKPYFNEWCKVVFKPGNTLRITFPPENLLLDPNTHNVILNEYMNKQCVSLFSPSDVKKSVFARRKSGRAARRSTYDIVEITDFFGNNVFEVDDSKRKDGIVTIKYNISDSKKTAVDFHYLQYTWFKLCPYNPDENITATISVIIVPTNVT
;
A
#
# COMPACT_ATOMS: atom_id res chain seq x y z
N MET A 1 7.94 -62.43 -41.78
CA MET A 1 8.36 -61.20 -42.48
C MET A 1 7.30 -60.14 -42.20
N GLU A 2 7.24 -59.61 -40.98
CA GLU A 2 6.40 -58.45 -40.64
C GLU A 2 7.12 -57.64 -39.56
N SER A 3 7.24 -56.34 -39.84
CA SER A 3 8.04 -55.35 -39.13
C SER A 3 7.43 -54.95 -37.79
N VAL A 4 8.22 -55.06 -36.72
CA VAL A 4 7.96 -54.40 -35.44
C VAL A 4 8.72 -53.06 -35.45
N CYS A 5 8.04 -51.98 -35.82
CA CYS A 5 8.52 -50.61 -35.61
C CYS A 5 8.28 -50.23 -34.14
N VAL A 6 9.35 -50.25 -33.35
CA VAL A 6 9.38 -49.68 -32.00
C VAL A 6 9.35 -48.16 -32.09
N PHE A 7 8.18 -47.57 -31.85
CA PHE A 7 8.02 -46.12 -31.66
C PHE A 7 8.56 -45.74 -30.27
N LEU A 8 9.81 -45.28 -30.24
CA LEU A 8 10.42 -44.62 -29.09
C LEU A 8 9.85 -43.18 -29.01
N PHE A 9 8.69 -43.01 -28.36
CA PHE A 9 8.17 -41.69 -28.01
C PHE A 9 9.04 -41.10 -26.88
N LEU A 10 10.07 -40.34 -27.27
CA LEU A 10 10.78 -39.44 -26.38
C LEU A 10 9.80 -38.38 -25.88
N PHE A 11 9.29 -38.57 -24.67
CA PHE A 11 8.69 -37.51 -23.86
C PHE A 11 9.80 -36.48 -23.54
N LEU A 12 10.06 -35.58 -24.50
CA LEU A 12 10.68 -34.30 -24.21
C LEU A 12 9.67 -33.49 -23.38
N GLN A 13 9.67 -33.73 -22.06
CA GLN A 13 9.18 -32.71 -21.14
C GLN A 13 10.07 -31.49 -21.38
N SER A 14 9.51 -30.48 -22.03
CA SER A 14 10.10 -29.16 -22.16
C SER A 14 10.23 -28.57 -20.76
N PHE A 15 11.32 -28.93 -20.07
CA PHE A 15 11.84 -28.17 -18.96
C PHE A 15 12.24 -26.81 -19.53
N THR A 16 11.37 -25.82 -19.41
CA THR A 16 11.79 -24.44 -19.46
C THR A 16 12.81 -24.27 -18.34
N LEU A 17 14.09 -24.35 -18.70
CA LEU A 17 15.21 -23.88 -17.87
C LEU A 17 14.93 -22.41 -17.58
N VAL A 18 14.35 -22.14 -16.42
CA VAL A 18 14.25 -20.79 -15.88
C VAL A 18 15.68 -20.41 -15.51
N TYR A 19 16.35 -19.69 -16.39
CA TYR A 19 17.65 -19.12 -16.08
C TYR A 19 17.45 -18.13 -14.92
N ALA A 20 18.07 -18.43 -13.78
CA ALA A 20 18.14 -17.47 -12.70
C ALA A 20 18.95 -16.27 -13.20
N ASP A 21 18.30 -15.12 -13.36
CA ASP A 21 18.96 -13.90 -13.79
C ASP A 21 19.80 -13.38 -12.60
N HIS A 22 21.08 -13.10 -12.84
CA HIS A 22 21.98 -12.55 -11.83
C HIS A 22 22.44 -11.18 -12.28
N GLN A 23 21.90 -10.16 -11.63
CA GLN A 23 22.19 -8.77 -11.95
C GLN A 23 23.29 -8.25 -11.02
N HIS A 24 24.31 -7.63 -11.59
CA HIS A 24 25.46 -7.10 -10.86
C HIS A 24 25.62 -5.61 -11.08
N TYR A 25 25.52 -4.82 -10.01
CA TYR A 25 25.73 -3.39 -10.00
C TYR A 25 26.96 -3.05 -9.16
N ASP A 26 28.04 -2.63 -9.83
CA ASP A 26 29.32 -2.36 -9.19
C ASP A 26 29.68 -0.88 -9.25
N PHE A 27 29.46 -0.15 -8.15
CA PHE A 27 29.87 1.25 -8.06
C PHE A 27 31.39 1.42 -7.86
N SER A 28 32.14 0.33 -7.68
CA SER A 28 33.59 0.35 -7.49
C SER A 28 34.35 0.26 -8.81
N ASN A 29 33.80 -0.44 -9.80
CA ASN A 29 34.46 -0.74 -11.07
C ASN A 29 33.48 -0.72 -12.27
N GLY A 30 34.01 -0.62 -13.49
CA GLY A 30 33.22 -0.71 -14.72
C GLY A 30 32.39 0.54 -15.02
N ARG A 31 31.27 0.35 -15.74
CA ARG A 31 30.42 1.45 -16.27
C ARG A 31 29.74 2.27 -15.17
N ASP A 32 29.50 1.66 -14.01
CA ASP A 32 28.83 2.27 -12.87
C ASP A 32 29.80 2.80 -11.82
N SER A 33 31.11 2.77 -12.09
CA SER A 33 32.11 3.24 -11.13
C SER A 33 31.95 4.72 -10.78
N LEU A 34 31.99 5.02 -9.47
CA LEU A 34 32.01 6.39 -8.94
C LEU A 34 33.39 7.05 -9.05
N LYS A 35 34.44 6.29 -9.39
CA LYS A 35 35.83 6.81 -9.53
C LYS A 35 35.94 7.90 -10.61
N TYR A 36 35.07 7.85 -11.62
CA TYR A 36 35.01 8.86 -12.68
C TYR A 36 34.39 10.20 -12.26
N GLY A 37 34.01 10.36 -10.98
CA GLY A 37 33.46 11.62 -10.44
C GLY A 37 32.01 11.88 -10.82
N ASN A 38 31.39 11.04 -11.66
CA ASN A 38 29.99 11.16 -12.02
C ASN A 38 29.12 10.34 -11.09
N SER A 39 28.03 10.94 -10.59
CA SER A 39 26.99 10.18 -9.89
C SER A 39 26.33 9.17 -10.82
N LYS A 40 25.96 7.99 -10.31
CA LYS A 40 25.41 6.87 -11.09
C LYS A 40 24.04 6.46 -10.55
N HIS A 41 23.24 5.92 -11.45
CA HIS A 41 21.88 5.48 -11.14
C HIS A 41 21.60 4.21 -11.93
N VAL A 42 21.11 3.20 -11.23
CA VAL A 42 20.70 1.93 -11.81
C VAL A 42 19.31 1.58 -11.29
N ASP A 43 18.50 1.02 -12.16
CA ASP A 43 17.17 0.49 -11.86
C ASP A 43 17.21 -1.03 -12.07
N SER A 44 16.57 -1.77 -11.18
CA SER A 44 16.51 -3.23 -11.23
C SER A 44 15.15 -3.74 -10.74
N THR A 45 14.73 -4.90 -11.25
CA THR A 45 13.52 -5.57 -10.74
C THR A 45 13.94 -6.80 -9.96
N PHE A 46 13.47 -6.96 -8.72
CA PHE A 46 13.71 -8.13 -7.88
C PHE A 46 12.43 -8.99 -7.77
N ASN A 47 12.56 -10.29 -7.93
CA ASN A 47 11.47 -11.25 -7.85
C ASN A 47 11.97 -12.62 -7.34
N ALA A 48 11.09 -13.62 -7.30
CA ALA A 48 11.41 -14.96 -6.80
C ALA A 48 12.37 -15.81 -7.69
N SER A 49 12.93 -15.24 -8.77
CA SER A 49 13.74 -15.97 -9.75
C SER A 49 15.08 -15.32 -10.06
N ASN A 50 15.41 -14.18 -9.47
CA ASN A 50 16.64 -13.47 -9.77
C ASN A 50 17.38 -13.00 -8.53
N THR A 51 18.70 -12.89 -8.64
CA THR A 51 19.58 -12.39 -7.58
C THR A 51 20.15 -11.04 -8.00
N ILE A 52 20.27 -10.11 -7.06
CA ILE A 52 20.85 -8.78 -7.31
C ILE A 52 22.01 -8.57 -6.33
N ASP A 53 23.18 -8.26 -6.88
CA ASP A 53 24.35 -7.86 -6.12
C ASP A 53 24.65 -6.38 -6.34
N ILE A 54 24.74 -5.60 -5.26
CA ILE A 54 25.12 -4.19 -5.30
C ILE A 54 26.39 -4.01 -4.49
N LYS A 55 27.45 -3.50 -5.15
CA LYS A 55 28.75 -3.22 -4.55
C LYS A 55 29.00 -1.72 -4.44
N CYS A 56 29.44 -1.28 -3.27
CA CYS A 56 29.86 0.09 -3.00
C CYS A 56 31.34 0.10 -2.60
N PRO A 57 32.21 0.88 -3.26
CA PRO A 57 33.60 1.02 -2.83
C PRO A 57 33.67 1.65 -1.45
N ASN A 58 34.61 1.20 -0.62
CA ASN A 58 34.87 1.79 0.70
C ASN A 58 35.67 3.10 0.58
N ASN A 59 36.34 3.34 -0.55
CA ASN A 59 37.09 4.57 -0.81
C ASN A 59 36.90 5.08 -2.25
N VAL A 60 36.60 6.37 -2.39
CA VAL A 60 36.58 7.08 -3.69
C VAL A 60 37.37 8.37 -3.53
N LYS A 61 38.51 8.46 -4.24
CA LYS A 61 39.40 9.65 -4.23
C LYS A 61 39.83 10.08 -2.81
N GLY A 62 40.12 9.12 -1.94
CA GLY A 62 40.52 9.37 -0.55
C GLY A 62 39.36 9.51 0.44
N ASN A 63 38.14 9.75 -0.04
CA ASN A 63 36.96 9.83 0.81
C ASN A 63 36.42 8.43 1.13
N LYS A 64 36.05 8.20 2.39
CA LYS A 64 35.39 6.96 2.82
C LYS A 64 33.95 6.94 2.31
N TYR A 65 33.54 5.82 1.74
CA TYR A 65 32.19 5.59 1.22
C TYR A 65 31.56 4.38 1.91
N ARG A 66 30.24 4.37 2.03
CA ARG A 66 29.49 3.22 2.51
C ARG A 66 28.16 3.05 1.78
N LEU A 67 27.63 1.83 1.83
CA LEU A 67 26.29 1.54 1.36
C LEU A 67 25.26 1.92 2.44
N TYR A 68 24.15 2.53 2.01
CA TYR A 68 23.00 2.88 2.85
C TYR A 68 21.72 2.27 2.27
N PRO A 69 20.87 1.63 3.09
CA PRO A 69 21.21 1.14 4.44
C PRO A 69 22.43 0.20 4.39
N GLY A 70 23.14 0.07 5.52
CA GLY A 70 24.29 -0.83 5.69
C GLY A 70 23.94 -2.09 6.49
N PRO A 71 24.92 -2.97 6.77
CA PRO A 71 24.70 -4.26 7.44
C PRO A 71 24.07 -4.18 8.84
N SER A 72 24.38 -3.12 9.58
CA SER A 72 23.85 -2.89 10.94
C SER A 72 22.53 -2.14 10.94
N ASP A 73 22.08 -1.63 9.80
CA ASP A 73 20.88 -0.83 9.70
C ASP A 73 19.67 -1.76 9.59
N ASN A 74 18.72 -1.63 10.51
CA ASN A 74 17.49 -2.42 10.53
C ASN A 74 16.38 -1.84 9.64
N TYR A 75 16.72 -0.90 8.76
CA TYR A 75 15.79 -0.16 7.93
C TYR A 75 16.15 -0.22 6.45
N MET A 76 15.16 0.12 5.63
CA MET A 76 15.23 0.28 4.18
C MET A 76 14.71 1.65 3.80
N ILE A 77 15.15 2.15 2.65
CA ILE A 77 14.65 3.40 2.09
C ILE A 77 13.63 3.04 1.01
N SER A 78 12.37 3.02 1.40
CA SER A 78 11.25 2.83 0.49
C SER A 78 10.95 4.10 -0.30
N LEU A 79 10.38 3.96 -1.50
CA LEU A 79 9.86 5.07 -2.28
C LEU A 79 8.34 4.98 -2.38
N GLU A 80 7.63 5.93 -1.79
CA GLU A 80 6.17 6.02 -1.88
C GLU A 80 5.76 7.02 -2.95
N LEU A 81 4.83 6.64 -3.82
CA LEU A 81 4.31 7.56 -4.82
C LEU A 81 3.24 8.46 -4.18
N ALA A 82 3.54 9.75 -4.07
CA ALA A 82 2.59 10.78 -3.68
C ALA A 82 2.15 11.55 -4.92
N CYS A 83 0.84 11.61 -5.17
CA CYS A 83 0.27 12.27 -6.34
C CYS A 83 -0.65 13.42 -5.93
N ASN A 84 -0.64 14.49 -6.71
CA ASN A 84 -1.73 15.46 -6.77
C ASN A 84 -2.39 15.40 -8.16
N ASP A 85 -3.41 16.22 -8.40
CA ASP A 85 -4.17 16.26 -9.66
C ASP A 85 -3.32 16.55 -10.92
N LYS A 86 -2.07 16.97 -10.76
CA LYS A 86 -1.19 17.41 -11.86
C LYS A 86 0.10 16.59 -11.99
N LYS A 87 0.63 16.04 -10.89
CA LYS A 87 1.95 15.41 -10.84
C LYS A 87 2.04 14.36 -9.74
N CYS A 88 2.93 13.39 -9.93
CA CYS A 88 3.31 12.42 -8.91
C CYS A 88 4.81 12.53 -8.60
N PHE A 89 5.16 12.32 -7.34
CA PHE A 89 6.51 12.35 -6.81
C PHE A 89 6.77 11.08 -6.01
N LYS A 90 8.00 10.57 -6.03
CA LYS A 90 8.42 9.49 -5.15
C LYS A 90 9.03 10.09 -3.88
N ILE A 91 8.35 9.94 -2.77
CA ILE A 91 8.82 10.37 -1.44
C ILE A 91 9.62 9.23 -0.82
N PRO A 92 10.85 9.49 -0.33
CA PRO A 92 11.61 8.48 0.40
C PRO A 92 11.08 8.29 1.82
N HIS A 93 10.90 7.05 2.24
CA HIS A 93 10.51 6.66 3.59
C HIS A 93 11.52 5.69 4.19
N ILE A 94 11.83 5.87 5.47
CA ILE A 94 12.61 4.90 6.22
C ILE A 94 11.63 3.90 6.82
N VAL A 95 11.78 2.63 6.45
CA VAL A 95 10.85 1.55 6.79
C VAL A 95 11.63 0.36 7.32
N SER A 96 11.05 -0.49 8.17
CA SER A 96 11.75 -1.72 8.55
C SER A 96 11.80 -2.69 7.36
N MET A 97 12.82 -3.57 7.30
CA MET A 97 12.87 -4.62 6.27
C MET A 97 11.62 -5.51 6.31
N SER A 98 11.14 -5.82 7.52
CA SER A 98 9.92 -6.60 7.76
C SER A 98 8.65 -5.91 7.24
N ASP A 99 8.62 -4.59 7.08
CA ASP A 99 7.47 -3.89 6.48
C ASP A 99 7.47 -3.95 4.95
N LEU A 100 8.64 -4.24 4.36
CA LEU A 100 8.84 -4.27 2.92
C LEU A 100 8.54 -5.65 2.35
N LEU A 101 9.17 -6.68 2.94
CA LEU A 101 9.16 -8.05 2.42
C LEU A 101 8.54 -9.02 3.40
N GLY A 102 7.79 -9.97 2.86
CA GLY A 102 7.39 -11.16 3.58
C GLY A 102 8.00 -12.43 2.98
N THR A 103 8.51 -13.28 3.86
CA THR A 103 9.02 -14.63 3.56
C THR A 103 8.55 -15.62 4.63
N VAL A 104 8.69 -16.92 4.37
CA VAL A 104 8.35 -17.96 5.35
C VAL A 104 9.40 -18.06 6.45
N SER A 105 10.68 -18.23 6.10
CA SER A 105 11.74 -18.53 7.07
C SER A 105 13.07 -17.77 6.85
N GLU A 106 13.29 -17.14 5.69
CA GLU A 106 14.62 -16.67 5.29
C GLU A 106 14.72 -15.16 5.11
N SER A 107 15.91 -14.62 5.39
CA SER A 107 16.26 -13.25 5.04
C SER A 107 16.59 -13.16 3.55
N VAL A 108 15.87 -12.31 2.83
CA VAL A 108 16.09 -12.00 1.41
C VAL A 108 17.35 -11.17 1.21
N VAL A 109 17.75 -10.43 2.24
CA VAL A 109 18.88 -9.51 2.20
C VAL A 109 20.01 -10.11 3.00
N SER A 110 21.16 -10.24 2.35
CA SER A 110 22.39 -10.70 2.96
C SER A 110 23.53 -9.73 2.69
N TRP A 111 24.47 -9.71 3.62
CA TRP A 111 25.67 -8.89 3.59
C TRP A 111 26.87 -9.83 3.51
N PRO A 112 27.15 -10.42 2.35
CA PRO A 112 28.27 -11.34 2.21
C PRO A 112 29.57 -10.62 2.56
N GLU A 113 30.53 -11.36 3.12
CA GLU A 113 31.88 -10.85 3.32
C GLU A 113 32.43 -10.38 1.97
N ALA A 114 32.51 -9.07 1.79
CA ALA A 114 33.15 -8.45 0.66
C ALA A 114 34.64 -8.23 0.98
N GLY A 115 35.47 -8.13 -0.05
CA GLY A 115 36.89 -7.78 0.12
C GLY A 115 37.04 -6.46 0.89
N LYS A 116 38.23 -6.24 1.50
CA LYS A 116 38.51 -5.08 2.39
C LYS A 116 38.12 -3.71 1.82
N ASP A 117 38.03 -3.59 0.48
CA ASP A 117 37.80 -2.33 -0.22
C ASP A 117 36.36 -2.10 -0.70
N VAL A 118 35.44 -3.04 -0.45
CA VAL A 118 34.05 -2.95 -0.94
C VAL A 118 33.07 -3.38 0.15
N THR A 119 31.91 -2.74 0.19
CA THR A 119 30.72 -3.23 0.89
C THR A 119 29.76 -3.79 -0.14
N GLN A 120 29.25 -5.01 0.08
CA GLN A 120 28.30 -5.66 -0.82
C GLN A 120 27.00 -5.99 -0.10
N VAL A 121 25.87 -5.71 -0.75
CA VAL A 121 24.58 -6.28 -0.40
C VAL A 121 24.16 -7.23 -1.51
N ARG A 122 23.57 -8.37 -1.10
CA ARG A 122 22.96 -9.34 -1.98
C ARG A 122 21.49 -9.50 -1.65
N LEU A 123 20.65 -9.32 -2.66
CA LEU A 123 19.25 -9.69 -2.63
C LEU A 123 19.12 -11.04 -3.32
N ALA A 124 18.76 -12.07 -2.56
CA ALA A 124 18.55 -13.41 -3.07
C ALA A 124 17.12 -13.85 -2.76
N PRO A 125 16.41 -14.50 -3.70
CA PRO A 125 15.09 -15.02 -3.42
C PRO A 125 15.22 -16.13 -2.36
N PRO A 126 14.20 -16.33 -1.51
CA PRO A 126 14.21 -17.42 -0.54
C PRO A 126 14.18 -18.77 -1.27
N ASP A 127 14.72 -19.82 -0.64
CA ASP A 127 14.83 -21.15 -1.24
C ASP A 127 13.46 -21.77 -1.57
N ASP A 128 12.42 -21.39 -0.82
CA ASP A 128 11.03 -21.79 -1.08
C ASP A 128 10.37 -21.06 -2.27
N GLY A 129 11.03 -20.01 -2.79
CA GLY A 129 10.53 -19.18 -3.88
C GLY A 129 9.30 -18.33 -3.52
N ILE A 130 9.04 -18.12 -2.22
CA ILE A 130 7.88 -17.40 -1.71
C ILE A 130 8.30 -16.04 -1.18
N LEU A 131 8.14 -15.05 -2.06
CA LEU A 131 8.39 -13.66 -1.78
C LEU A 131 7.10 -12.87 -1.96
N VAL A 132 6.72 -12.10 -0.95
CA VAL A 132 5.61 -11.12 -1.04
C VAL A 132 6.09 -9.72 -0.73
N SER A 133 5.54 -8.75 -1.45
CA SER A 133 5.63 -7.34 -1.12
C SER A 133 4.55 -7.04 -0.10
N ARG A 134 4.91 -6.48 1.05
CA ARG A 134 3.94 -6.13 2.09
C ARG A 134 3.39 -4.72 1.86
N LYS A 135 4.08 -3.68 2.31
CA LYS A 135 3.57 -2.29 2.23
C LYS A 135 4.10 -1.51 1.03
N PHE A 136 5.33 -1.79 0.60
CA PHE A 136 6.02 -1.01 -0.42
C PHE A 136 6.63 -1.92 -1.49
N ARG A 137 6.60 -1.44 -2.74
CA ARG A 137 7.14 -2.18 -3.88
C ARG A 137 8.51 -1.69 -4.33
N ASP A 138 8.91 -0.50 -3.92
CA ASP A 138 10.15 0.11 -4.38
C ASP A 138 11.03 0.43 -3.19
N PHE A 139 12.31 0.11 -3.28
CA PHE A 139 13.30 0.50 -2.29
C PHE A 139 14.61 0.88 -2.96
N ARG A 140 15.43 1.62 -2.22
CA ARG A 140 16.64 2.25 -2.77
C ARG A 140 17.84 2.01 -1.88
N PHE A 141 18.95 1.65 -2.50
CA PHE A 141 20.27 1.74 -1.89
C PHE A 141 21.04 2.95 -2.40
N PHE A 142 21.88 3.48 -1.54
CA PHE A 142 22.82 4.52 -1.88
C PHE A 142 24.24 4.05 -1.61
N CYS A 143 25.14 4.36 -2.54
CA CYS A 143 26.57 4.33 -2.29
C CYS A 143 27.07 5.77 -2.26
N MET A 144 27.38 6.27 -1.07
CA MET A 144 27.77 7.67 -0.86
C MET A 144 28.83 7.79 0.23
N LYS A 145 29.38 8.99 0.37
CA LYS A 145 30.38 9.31 1.38
C LYS A 145 29.87 9.01 2.80
N ASP A 146 30.73 8.41 3.60
CA ASP A 146 30.42 8.09 5.00
C ASP A 146 30.28 9.36 5.83
N GLY A 147 29.48 9.28 6.90
CA GLY A 147 29.17 10.42 7.77
C GLY A 147 28.03 11.33 7.28
N LEU A 148 27.44 11.07 6.10
CA LEU A 148 26.25 11.78 5.66
C LEU A 148 25.02 11.37 6.48
N ASP A 149 24.33 12.37 7.05
CA ASP A 149 23.07 12.18 7.79
C ASP A 149 21.90 11.93 6.83
N ILE A 150 21.77 10.68 6.38
CA ILE A 150 20.70 10.28 5.46
C ILE A 150 19.29 10.50 6.05
N HIS A 151 19.14 10.38 7.37
CA HIS A 151 17.88 10.61 8.05
C HIS A 151 17.50 12.09 7.99
N GLY A 152 18.45 12.98 8.27
CA GLY A 152 18.29 14.42 8.10
C GLY A 152 17.96 14.80 6.66
N GLN A 153 18.62 14.18 5.68
CA GLN A 153 18.37 14.44 4.26
C GLN A 153 16.98 13.98 3.80
N ILE A 154 16.56 12.77 4.17
CA ILE A 154 15.21 12.27 3.91
C ILE A 154 14.17 13.18 4.58
N ARG A 155 14.41 13.61 5.82
CA ARG A 155 13.53 14.54 6.54
C ARG A 155 13.45 15.90 5.85
N TYR A 156 14.58 16.45 5.40
CA TYR A 156 14.64 17.71 4.66
C TYR A 156 13.88 17.62 3.34
N LEU A 157 14.11 16.56 2.57
CA LEU A 157 13.39 16.30 1.32
C LEU A 157 11.90 16.15 1.52
N LYS A 158 11.51 15.42 2.56
CA LYS A 158 10.11 15.29 2.93
C LYS A 158 9.51 16.66 3.19
N LYS A 159 10.18 17.52 3.97
CA LYS A 159 9.78 18.90 4.22
C LYS A 159 9.74 19.78 2.97
N GLU A 160 10.66 19.58 2.03
CA GLU A 160 10.70 20.37 0.79
C GLU A 160 9.57 19.95 -0.16
N ILE A 161 9.35 18.63 -0.33
CA ILE A 161 8.21 18.10 -1.09
C ILE A 161 6.89 18.49 -0.44
N GLU A 162 6.80 18.47 0.89
CA GLU A 162 5.66 18.97 1.67
C GLU A 162 5.36 20.44 1.34
N ARG A 163 6.39 21.30 1.31
CA ARG A 163 6.24 22.70 0.93
C ARG A 163 5.86 22.90 -0.54
N GLU A 164 6.39 22.07 -1.45
CA GLU A 164 6.12 22.14 -2.89
C GLU A 164 4.79 21.50 -3.33
N LEU A 165 4.21 20.61 -2.52
CA LEU A 165 2.86 20.07 -2.77
C LEU A 165 1.77 21.13 -2.56
N MET A 166 2.10 22.31 -1.99
CA MET A 166 1.29 23.53 -2.02
C MET A 166 1.48 24.29 -3.35
N PRO A 167 0.50 25.06 -3.85
CA PRO A 167 0.16 25.12 -5.29
C PRO A 167 1.17 25.78 -6.26
N LYS A 168 2.40 26.12 -5.85
CA LYS A 168 3.39 26.76 -6.72
C LYS A 168 4.79 26.16 -6.51
N LEU A 169 5.37 25.67 -7.63
CA LEU A 169 6.71 25.05 -7.81
C LEU A 169 6.87 23.64 -7.18
N ALA A 170 7.61 22.67 -7.74
CA ALA A 170 8.35 22.56 -9.00
C ALA A 170 8.30 21.11 -9.56
N THR A 171 9.08 20.85 -10.61
CA THR A 171 9.22 19.59 -11.34
C THR A 171 10.25 18.68 -10.70
N ASN A 172 9.93 17.38 -10.55
CA ASN A 172 10.88 16.27 -10.39
C ASN A 172 12.00 16.49 -9.36
N LEU A 173 11.70 16.90 -8.12
CA LEU A 173 12.70 16.82 -7.05
C LEU A 173 13.06 15.34 -6.81
N ARG A 174 14.20 14.88 -7.33
CA ARG A 174 14.71 13.54 -7.04
C ARG A 174 15.56 13.64 -5.78
N LEU A 175 15.45 12.67 -4.86
CA LEU A 175 16.30 12.57 -3.66
C LEU A 175 17.80 12.69 -4.01
N ARG A 176 18.21 12.17 -5.18
CA ARG A 176 19.56 12.37 -5.73
C ARG A 176 19.93 13.85 -5.93
N ASP A 177 19.03 14.67 -6.44
CA ASP A 177 19.28 16.08 -6.72
C ASP A 177 19.38 16.90 -5.44
N ALA A 178 18.58 16.56 -4.43
CA ALA A 178 18.72 17.16 -3.11
C ALA A 178 20.04 16.77 -2.43
N ILE A 179 20.44 15.49 -2.43
CA ILE A 179 21.74 15.11 -1.85
C ILE A 179 22.89 15.80 -2.61
N LYS A 180 22.83 15.87 -3.95
CA LYS A 180 23.80 16.63 -4.77
C LYS A 180 23.87 18.11 -4.42
N LYS A 181 22.78 18.72 -3.98
CA LYS A 181 22.79 20.12 -3.54
C LYS A 181 23.63 20.31 -2.27
N TYR A 182 23.67 19.31 -1.39
CA TYR A 182 24.50 19.34 -0.19
C TYR A 182 25.95 19.00 -0.46
N GLU A 183 26.21 18.06 -1.37
CA GLU A 183 27.57 17.62 -1.72
C GLU A 183 27.76 17.64 -3.25
N PRO A 184 27.95 18.83 -3.85
CA PRO A 184 27.98 18.98 -5.30
C PRO A 184 29.18 18.29 -5.96
N ASN A 185 30.23 18.02 -5.19
CA ASN A 185 31.50 17.47 -5.68
C ASN A 185 31.68 15.98 -5.42
N ASP A 186 30.83 15.36 -4.59
CA ASP A 186 30.96 13.96 -4.23
C ASP A 186 30.01 13.10 -5.09
N PRO A 187 30.54 12.13 -5.88
CA PRO A 187 29.69 11.26 -6.69
C PRO A 187 28.83 10.37 -5.79
N ILE A 188 27.56 10.18 -6.17
CA ILE A 188 26.61 9.31 -5.48
C ILE A 188 26.16 8.19 -6.42
N GLY A 189 26.25 6.95 -5.96
CA GLY A 189 25.60 5.80 -6.58
C GLY A 189 24.21 5.60 -6.00
N THR A 190 23.22 5.34 -6.85
CA THR A 190 21.85 4.99 -6.45
C THR A 190 21.41 3.73 -7.16
N ALA A 191 20.83 2.79 -6.43
CA ALA A 191 20.24 1.58 -6.98
C ALA A 191 18.78 1.47 -6.53
N ASP A 192 17.87 1.60 -7.48
CA ASP A 192 16.43 1.50 -7.27
C ASP A 192 15.98 0.09 -7.59
N ILE A 193 15.39 -0.58 -6.60
CA ILE A 193 14.95 -1.96 -6.70
C ILE A 193 13.43 -1.99 -6.66
N TYR A 194 12.84 -2.48 -7.75
CA TYR A 194 11.41 -2.68 -7.94
C TYR A 194 11.05 -4.13 -7.61
N LEU A 195 10.17 -4.35 -6.64
CA LEU A 195 9.67 -5.66 -6.26
C LEU A 195 8.57 -6.10 -7.22
N ALA A 196 8.90 -7.05 -8.10
CA ALA A 196 7.93 -7.78 -8.88
C ALA A 196 7.45 -9.02 -8.09
N ALA A 197 6.96 -8.77 -6.88
CA ALA A 197 6.33 -9.75 -6.01
C ALA A 197 4.82 -9.47 -5.86
N ASN A 198 4.06 -10.48 -5.46
CA ASN A 198 2.65 -10.30 -5.14
C ASN A 198 2.52 -9.34 -3.95
N SER A 199 1.61 -8.37 -4.05
CA SER A 199 1.28 -7.49 -2.92
C SER A 199 0.34 -8.23 -2.00
N VAL A 200 0.82 -8.56 -0.81
CA VAL A 200 0.01 -9.19 0.23
C VAL A 200 0.31 -8.51 1.54
N THR A 201 -0.71 -7.84 2.08
CA THR A 201 -0.59 -7.12 3.34
C THR A 201 -1.18 -7.94 4.48
N HIS A 202 -2.27 -8.69 4.21
CA HIS A 202 -3.05 -9.38 5.23
C HIS A 202 -3.26 -10.85 4.87
N GLY A 203 -3.40 -11.71 5.87
CA GLY A 203 -3.55 -13.13 5.63
C GLY A 203 -3.27 -13.98 6.86
N CYS A 204 -3.44 -15.30 6.69
CA CYS A 204 -3.02 -16.28 7.68
C CYS A 204 -2.58 -17.57 7.00
N GLY A 205 -2.23 -18.58 7.79
CA GLY A 205 -1.87 -19.89 7.29
C GLY A 205 -1.79 -20.94 8.38
N ASP A 206 -1.44 -22.15 7.99
CA ASP A 206 -1.30 -23.33 8.88
C ASP A 206 -0.01 -23.33 9.71
N ILE A 207 0.89 -22.39 9.45
CA ILE A 207 2.09 -22.15 10.25
C ILE A 207 2.26 -20.65 10.51
N VAL A 208 3.08 -20.32 11.51
CA VAL A 208 3.49 -18.94 11.75
C VAL A 208 4.53 -18.54 10.71
N THR A 209 4.21 -17.53 9.90
CA THR A 209 5.11 -16.98 8.89
C THR A 209 5.26 -15.48 9.04
N ASN A 210 6.33 -14.96 8.47
CA ASN A 210 6.53 -13.53 8.23
C ASN A 210 6.03 -13.17 6.82
N LEU A 211 4.91 -13.70 6.34
CA LEU A 211 4.37 -13.30 5.03
C LEU A 211 3.47 -12.06 5.12
N PHE A 212 2.74 -11.89 6.23
CA PHE A 212 1.68 -10.89 6.36
C PHE A 212 2.07 -9.81 7.40
N LEU A 213 1.59 -8.56 7.23
CA LEU A 213 1.87 -7.46 8.17
C LEU A 213 1.13 -7.66 9.49
N ASN A 214 -0.15 -8.00 9.41
CA ASN A 214 -1.00 -8.18 10.59
C ASN A 214 -1.38 -9.66 10.70
N SER A 215 -0.70 -10.36 11.60
CA SER A 215 -1.10 -11.71 12.01
C SER A 215 -2.23 -11.71 13.05
N ASP A 216 -2.76 -10.54 13.39
CA ASP A 216 -3.66 -10.29 14.53
C ASP A 216 -5.05 -10.91 14.40
N SER A 217 -5.37 -11.51 13.25
CA SER A 217 -6.58 -12.31 13.07
C SER A 217 -6.42 -13.77 13.47
N LYS A 218 -5.24 -14.21 13.95
CA LYS A 218 -5.00 -15.59 14.40
C LYS A 218 -5.73 -15.87 15.70
N ILE A 219 -6.98 -16.32 15.61
CA ILE A 219 -7.64 -16.99 16.73
C ILE A 219 -7.26 -18.46 16.61
N LYS A 220 -6.34 -18.93 17.46
CA LYS A 220 -6.10 -20.37 17.61
C LYS A 220 -7.31 -20.99 18.32
N LYS A 221 -8.21 -21.60 17.57
CA LYS A 221 -9.39 -22.28 18.11
C LYS A 221 -9.11 -23.77 18.21
N GLY A 222 -8.58 -24.21 19.36
CA GLY A 222 -8.04 -25.57 19.49
C GLY A 222 -6.74 -25.68 18.70
N ASP A 223 -6.64 -26.64 17.78
CA ASP A 223 -5.44 -26.81 16.92
C ASP A 223 -5.56 -26.15 15.54
N ILE A 224 -6.64 -25.41 15.31
CA ILE A 224 -6.93 -24.76 14.03
C ILE A 224 -6.52 -23.29 14.07
N PHE A 225 -5.72 -22.86 13.09
CA PHE A 225 -5.46 -21.46 12.82
C PHE A 225 -6.61 -20.86 12.02
N ASP A 226 -7.50 -20.12 12.68
CA ASP A 226 -8.63 -19.45 12.02
C ASP A 226 -8.34 -17.96 11.91
N CYS A 227 -8.65 -17.37 10.75
CA CYS A 227 -8.64 -15.94 10.55
C CYS A 227 -9.82 -15.45 9.72
N ALA A 228 -10.43 -14.35 10.16
CA ALA A 228 -11.48 -13.66 9.43
C ALA A 228 -10.96 -12.30 8.95
N ILE A 229 -11.12 -12.02 7.65
CA ILE A 229 -10.63 -10.80 7.01
C ILE A 229 -11.77 -10.09 6.32
N ASP A 230 -11.95 -8.82 6.69
CA ASP A 230 -12.78 -7.88 5.95
C ASP A 230 -12.04 -7.45 4.69
N ILE A 231 -12.47 -7.97 3.55
CA ILE A 231 -11.82 -7.74 2.25
C ILE A 231 -11.99 -6.31 1.74
N GLU A 232 -12.95 -5.56 2.28
CA GLU A 232 -13.10 -4.14 1.96
C GLU A 232 -12.00 -3.32 2.64
N LYS A 233 -11.77 -3.58 3.93
CA LYS A 233 -10.66 -2.98 4.69
C LYS A 233 -9.30 -3.42 4.16
N TYR A 234 -9.15 -4.71 3.85
CA TYR A 234 -7.88 -5.33 3.47
C TYR A 234 -8.00 -6.07 2.12
N PRO A 235 -7.79 -5.38 0.98
CA PRO A 235 -8.03 -5.97 -0.34
C PRO A 235 -6.93 -6.93 -0.80
N ASP A 236 -5.71 -6.81 -0.27
CA ASP A 236 -4.57 -7.66 -0.63
C ASP A 236 -4.39 -8.78 0.40
N VAL A 237 -5.03 -9.93 0.11
CA VAL A 237 -5.14 -11.06 1.05
C VAL A 237 -4.34 -12.27 0.58
N GLY A 238 -3.69 -12.95 1.51
CA GLY A 238 -3.01 -14.23 1.27
C GLY A 238 -3.46 -15.33 2.22
N PHE A 239 -3.35 -16.57 1.75
CA PHE A 239 -3.56 -17.77 2.56
C PHE A 239 -2.43 -18.76 2.30
N TYR A 240 -1.65 -19.05 3.34
CA TYR A 240 -0.52 -19.97 3.29
C TYR A 240 -0.92 -21.35 3.83
N CYS A 241 -0.60 -22.41 3.09
CA CYS A 241 -0.95 -23.78 3.45
C CYS A 241 0.17 -24.72 3.01
N THR A 242 0.84 -25.37 3.97
CA THR A 242 1.80 -26.46 3.67
C THR A 242 1.09 -27.74 3.20
N GLY A 243 -0.20 -27.88 3.52
CA GLY A 243 -1.05 -29.01 3.16
C GLY A 243 -1.82 -28.84 1.85
N LYS A 244 -3.07 -29.31 1.84
CA LYS A 244 -3.98 -29.22 0.68
C LYS A 244 -5.02 -28.13 0.88
N PHE A 245 -5.14 -27.23 -0.10
CA PHE A 245 -6.24 -26.27 -0.15
C PHE A 245 -7.57 -26.98 -0.40
N ASP A 246 -8.60 -26.55 0.33
CA ASP A 246 -9.97 -26.99 0.15
C ASP A 246 -10.94 -25.78 0.15
N PRO A 247 -11.54 -25.42 -1.00
CA PRO A 247 -11.43 -26.13 -2.27
C PRO A 247 -10.03 -25.98 -2.91
N PRO A 248 -9.61 -26.89 -3.81
CA PRO A 248 -8.33 -26.80 -4.51
C PRO A 248 -8.14 -25.52 -5.33
N GLU A 249 -9.25 -24.85 -5.66
CA GLU A 249 -9.30 -23.59 -6.40
C GLU A 249 -9.37 -22.35 -5.51
N CYS A 250 -9.10 -22.42 -4.20
CA CYS A 250 -9.00 -21.23 -3.35
C CYS A 250 -8.01 -20.19 -3.93
N PHE A 251 -8.29 -18.90 -4.12
CA PHE A 251 -9.48 -18.08 -3.86
C PHE A 251 -10.45 -17.93 -5.05
N ARG A 252 -10.20 -18.61 -6.17
CA ARG A 252 -11.07 -18.59 -7.37
C ARG A 252 -12.47 -19.12 -7.04
N ARG A 253 -12.53 -20.20 -6.25
CA ARG A 253 -13.76 -20.74 -5.68
C ARG A 253 -13.59 -20.87 -4.17
N MET A 254 -14.63 -20.56 -3.42
CA MET A 254 -14.64 -20.66 -1.97
C MET A 254 -15.99 -21.15 -1.47
N TYR A 255 -16.01 -21.79 -0.31
CA TYR A 255 -17.27 -22.18 0.31
C TYR A 255 -18.03 -20.96 0.82
N THR A 256 -19.35 -20.96 0.72
CA THR A 256 -20.20 -19.95 1.36
C THR A 256 -20.53 -20.37 2.78
N SER A 257 -20.44 -19.42 3.71
CA SER A 257 -20.80 -19.65 5.12
C SER A 257 -22.30 -19.92 5.29
N ASN A 258 -23.14 -19.32 4.44
CA ASN A 258 -24.60 -19.43 4.51
C ASN A 258 -25.17 -20.70 3.85
N SER A 259 -24.39 -21.38 3.01
CA SER A 259 -24.82 -22.59 2.31
C SER A 259 -23.66 -23.57 2.20
N PRO A 260 -23.31 -24.26 3.31
CA PRO A 260 -22.18 -25.19 3.36
C PRO A 260 -22.19 -26.16 2.18
N GLY A 261 -21.05 -26.32 1.51
CA GLY A 261 -20.92 -27.14 0.31
C GLY A 261 -21.19 -26.42 -1.02
N THR A 262 -21.76 -25.20 -0.99
CA THR A 262 -21.88 -24.37 -2.18
C THR A 262 -20.59 -23.58 -2.41
N LEU A 263 -20.09 -23.62 -3.64
CA LEU A 263 -18.92 -22.85 -4.06
C LEU A 263 -19.35 -21.54 -4.70
N ASN A 264 -18.85 -20.42 -4.20
CA ASN A 264 -18.98 -19.11 -4.82
C ASN A 264 -17.69 -18.72 -5.56
N SER A 265 -17.84 -18.06 -6.70
CA SER A 265 -16.72 -17.56 -7.51
C SER A 265 -16.45 -16.11 -7.12
N ILE A 266 -15.26 -15.82 -6.58
CA ILE A 266 -15.04 -14.51 -5.94
C ILE A 266 -14.56 -13.45 -6.92
N THR A 267 -13.56 -13.71 -7.77
CA THR A 267 -13.13 -12.72 -8.79
C THR A 267 -12.26 -13.36 -9.89
N HIS A 268 -12.00 -12.59 -10.96
CA HIS A 268 -11.09 -12.93 -12.06
C HIS A 268 -9.60 -12.71 -11.75
N ASN A 269 -9.25 -12.12 -10.60
CA ASN A 269 -7.88 -11.67 -10.27
C ASN A 269 -7.23 -12.43 -9.11
N ALA A 270 -7.69 -13.64 -8.82
CA ALA A 270 -7.00 -14.55 -7.90
C ALA A 270 -5.75 -15.12 -8.58
N ILE A 271 -4.58 -14.97 -7.96
CA ILE A 271 -3.36 -15.64 -8.43
C ILE A 271 -3.39 -17.06 -7.88
N HIS A 272 -3.54 -18.02 -8.79
CA HIS A 272 -3.65 -19.43 -8.47
C HIS A 272 -2.50 -20.18 -9.12
N ASP A 273 -1.48 -20.52 -8.34
CA ASP A 273 -0.47 -21.49 -8.75
C ASP A 273 -0.64 -22.78 -7.96
N LYS A 274 -1.23 -23.82 -8.58
CA LYS A 274 -1.52 -25.13 -7.97
C LYS A 274 -0.32 -25.74 -7.23
N ARG A 275 0.91 -25.36 -7.60
CA ARG A 275 2.15 -25.94 -7.05
C ARG A 275 2.69 -25.17 -5.86
N LYS A 276 2.19 -23.96 -5.57
CA LYS A 276 2.69 -23.13 -4.48
C LYS A 276 1.84 -23.28 -3.22
N PRO A 277 2.48 -23.29 -2.03
CA PRO A 277 1.77 -23.33 -0.75
C PRO A 277 1.18 -21.97 -0.38
N LEU A 278 1.47 -20.90 -1.12
CA LEU A 278 0.84 -19.59 -0.95
C LEU A 278 -0.22 -19.33 -2.04
N ARG A 279 -1.45 -19.00 -1.62
CA ARG A 279 -2.49 -18.41 -2.47
C ARG A 279 -2.60 -16.94 -2.14
N THR A 280 -2.85 -16.11 -3.16
CA THR A 280 -3.08 -14.69 -2.96
C THR A 280 -4.27 -14.24 -3.79
N VAL A 281 -5.05 -13.33 -3.23
CA VAL A 281 -6.13 -12.65 -3.93
C VAL A 281 -5.99 -11.16 -3.66
N THR A 282 -5.94 -10.39 -4.74
CA THR A 282 -6.20 -8.95 -4.66
C THR A 282 -7.66 -8.76 -5.00
N ALA A 283 -8.49 -8.56 -3.98
CA ALA A 283 -9.89 -8.23 -4.15
C ALA A 283 -9.99 -6.88 -4.84
N LEU A 284 -10.30 -6.89 -6.14
CA LEU A 284 -10.63 -5.65 -6.81
C LEU A 284 -12.00 -5.19 -6.32
N ARG A 285 -11.98 -4.22 -5.40
CA ARG A 285 -13.17 -3.61 -4.79
C ARG A 285 -14.26 -3.22 -5.79
N LYS A 286 -13.87 -2.85 -7.02
CA LYS A 286 -14.76 -2.50 -8.14
C LYS A 286 -15.64 -3.65 -8.67
N TYR A 287 -15.22 -4.91 -8.51
CA TYR A 287 -15.92 -6.08 -9.08
C TYR A 287 -16.73 -6.86 -8.05
N MET A 288 -16.73 -6.44 -6.78
CA MET A 288 -17.60 -7.00 -5.77
C MET A 288 -19.01 -6.41 -5.88
N ASN A 289 -19.67 -6.63 -7.02
CA ASN A 289 -21.06 -6.27 -7.23
C ASN A 289 -21.94 -7.40 -6.69
N GLY A 290 -22.68 -7.15 -5.61
CA GLY A 290 -23.62 -8.10 -5.02
C GLY A 290 -23.48 -8.24 -3.50
N THR A 291 -24.42 -8.99 -2.92
CA THR A 291 -24.38 -9.45 -1.53
C THR A 291 -23.25 -10.46 -1.36
N PHE A 292 -22.04 -9.97 -1.13
CA PHE A 292 -20.90 -10.81 -0.80
C PHE A 292 -21.21 -11.53 0.51
N SER A 293 -21.64 -12.79 0.41
CA SER A 293 -21.78 -13.66 1.57
C SER A 293 -20.39 -13.97 2.09
N SER A 294 -20.24 -14.08 3.42
CA SER A 294 -19.02 -14.60 4.01
C SER A 294 -18.65 -15.93 3.33
N THR A 295 -17.39 -16.04 2.93
CA THR A 295 -16.85 -17.21 2.24
C THR A 295 -15.57 -17.67 2.89
N TYR A 296 -15.20 -18.94 2.76
CA TYR A 296 -14.00 -19.47 3.39
C TYR A 296 -13.28 -20.53 2.57
N CYS A 297 -11.99 -20.68 2.86
CA CYS A 297 -11.14 -21.78 2.42
C CYS A 297 -10.51 -22.47 3.62
N ARG A 298 -10.16 -23.74 3.44
CA ARG A 298 -9.47 -24.55 4.45
C ARG A 298 -8.11 -25.00 3.94
N CYS A 299 -7.19 -25.17 4.87
CA CYS A 299 -5.93 -25.89 4.68
C CYS A 299 -6.06 -27.23 5.40
N LEU A 300 -5.97 -28.32 4.66
CA LEU A 300 -6.09 -29.67 5.19
C LEU A 300 -4.72 -30.33 5.34
N ASP A 301 -4.53 -31.06 6.42
CA ASP A 301 -3.41 -31.97 6.57
C ASP A 301 -3.40 -32.99 5.40
N PRO A 302 -2.28 -33.16 4.69
CA PRO A 302 -2.24 -34.04 3.53
C PRO A 302 -2.51 -35.51 3.87
N VAL A 303 -2.22 -35.93 5.11
CA VAL A 303 -2.37 -37.29 5.62
C VAL A 303 -3.72 -37.46 6.32
N THR A 304 -3.96 -36.73 7.41
CA THR A 304 -5.14 -36.96 8.26
C THR A 304 -6.42 -36.36 7.70
N LYS A 305 -6.30 -35.40 6.76
CA LYS A 305 -7.40 -34.56 6.24
C LYS A 305 -7.99 -33.60 7.27
N ASP A 306 -7.41 -33.49 8.46
CA ASP A 306 -7.85 -32.54 9.46
C ASP A 306 -7.61 -31.10 8.99
N VAL A 307 -8.49 -30.20 9.40
CA VAL A 307 -8.34 -28.77 9.10
C VAL A 307 -7.24 -28.20 10.00
N ARG A 308 -6.16 -27.69 9.40
CA ARG A 308 -5.06 -27.01 10.10
C ARG A 308 -5.22 -25.50 10.14
N ALA A 309 -5.80 -24.95 9.08
CA ALA A 309 -6.11 -23.53 9.02
C ALA A 309 -7.38 -23.25 8.23
N MET A 310 -8.02 -22.13 8.54
CA MET A 310 -9.17 -21.61 7.83
C MET A 310 -9.00 -20.11 7.63
N ILE A 311 -9.31 -19.64 6.41
CA ILE A 311 -9.42 -18.22 6.11
C ILE A 311 -10.85 -17.94 5.71
N THR A 312 -11.46 -16.98 6.41
CA THR A 312 -12.80 -16.49 6.13
C THR A 312 -12.69 -15.07 5.57
N LEU A 313 -13.19 -14.88 4.36
CA LEU A 313 -13.35 -13.57 3.75
C LEU A 313 -14.80 -13.12 3.99
N PHE A 314 -14.97 -11.91 4.51
CA PHE A 314 -16.29 -11.31 4.66
C PHE A 314 -16.24 -9.85 4.22
N TYR A 315 -17.43 -9.28 4.04
CA TYR A 315 -17.61 -7.87 3.70
C TYR A 315 -18.34 -7.21 4.87
N SER A 316 -17.71 -6.20 5.49
CA SER A 316 -18.43 -5.36 6.45
C SER A 316 -19.17 -4.25 5.70
N PRO A 317 -20.51 -4.12 5.86
CA PRO A 317 -21.22 -2.97 5.34
C PRO A 317 -20.90 -1.67 6.11
N ASP A 318 -20.45 -1.81 7.35
CA ASP A 318 -20.11 -0.70 8.22
C ASP A 318 -18.61 -0.42 8.16
N HIS A 319 -18.28 0.76 7.68
CA HIS A 319 -16.93 1.30 7.53
C HIS A 319 -16.64 2.25 8.66
N THR A 320 -15.41 2.20 9.19
CA THR A 320 -14.92 3.20 10.15
C THR A 320 -13.60 3.77 9.64
N CYS A 321 -13.55 5.08 9.46
CA CYS A 321 -12.33 5.85 9.22
C CYS A 321 -11.99 6.59 10.52
N ASP A 322 -11.18 5.97 11.38
CA ASP A 322 -10.75 6.58 12.63
C ASP A 322 -9.44 7.35 12.45
N ILE A 323 -9.56 8.63 12.10
CA ILE A 323 -8.43 9.52 11.89
C ILE A 323 -7.68 9.74 13.21
N THR A 324 -8.36 9.70 14.35
CA THR A 324 -7.73 9.85 15.67
C THR A 324 -6.78 8.69 15.96
N GLU A 325 -7.22 7.46 15.73
CA GLU A 325 -6.40 6.26 15.86
C GLU A 325 -5.21 6.29 14.89
N MET A 326 -5.47 6.58 13.62
CA MET A 326 -4.41 6.69 12.59
C MET A 326 -3.37 7.78 12.93
N LEU A 327 -3.80 8.88 13.54
CA LEU A 327 -2.89 9.94 14.00
C LEU A 327 -2.01 9.45 15.14
N ASN A 328 -2.59 8.75 16.11
CA ASN A 328 -1.85 8.20 17.24
C ASN A 328 -0.81 7.17 16.77
N GLU A 329 -1.19 6.27 15.86
CA GLU A 329 -0.30 5.28 15.26
C GLU A 329 0.84 5.92 14.46
N ASN A 330 0.56 7.01 13.75
CA ASN A 330 1.57 7.72 12.95
C ASN A 330 2.36 8.78 13.74
N GLY A 331 2.16 8.87 15.06
CA GLY A 331 2.82 9.83 15.93
C GLY A 331 2.55 11.29 15.53
N TYR A 332 1.31 11.60 15.14
CA TYR A 332 0.84 12.92 14.70
C TYR A 332 1.60 13.51 13.49
N LYS A 333 2.21 12.67 12.66
CA LYS A 333 2.88 13.13 11.45
C LYS A 333 1.89 13.28 10.29
N PRO A 334 2.07 14.27 9.39
CA PRO A 334 1.31 14.37 8.16
C PRO A 334 1.48 13.11 7.29
N TYR A 335 0.38 12.68 6.68
CA TYR A 335 0.32 11.55 5.75
C TYR A 335 -0.20 12.06 4.40
N PHE A 336 0.53 11.77 3.32
CA PHE A 336 0.31 12.35 1.98
C PHE A 336 -0.77 11.65 1.18
N ASN A 337 -1.06 10.40 1.53
CA ASN A 337 -2.03 9.61 0.84
C ASN A 337 -3.40 9.71 1.51
N GLU A 338 -4.41 9.16 0.85
CA GLU A 338 -5.75 9.01 1.42
C GLU A 338 -5.61 8.27 2.75
N TRP A 339 -5.98 8.93 3.86
CA TRP A 339 -5.95 8.33 5.19
C TRP A 339 -6.95 7.18 5.28
N CYS A 340 -8.07 7.34 4.58
CA CYS A 340 -9.07 6.31 4.46
C CYS A 340 -9.60 6.27 3.03
N LYS A 341 -9.74 5.07 2.48
CA LYS A 341 -10.31 4.83 1.15
C LYS A 341 -11.38 3.76 1.25
N VAL A 342 -12.64 4.15 1.04
CA VAL A 342 -13.82 3.30 1.26
C VAL A 342 -14.57 3.10 -0.04
N VAL A 343 -15.00 1.88 -0.34
CA VAL A 343 -16.00 1.65 -1.40
C VAL A 343 -17.37 1.56 -0.77
N PHE A 344 -18.23 2.47 -1.21
CA PHE A 344 -19.51 2.74 -0.58
C PHE A 344 -20.63 2.29 -1.51
N LYS A 345 -21.33 1.24 -1.10
CA LYS A 345 -22.43 0.61 -1.84
C LYS A 345 -23.76 0.86 -1.12
N PRO A 346 -24.90 0.70 -1.81
CA PRO A 346 -26.19 0.85 -1.15
C PRO A 346 -26.32 -0.11 0.04
N GLY A 347 -26.77 0.42 1.17
CA GLY A 347 -26.87 -0.27 2.46
C GLY A 347 -25.65 -0.11 3.37
N ASN A 348 -24.53 0.43 2.86
CA ASN A 348 -23.35 0.66 3.69
C ASN A 348 -23.51 1.86 4.62
N THR A 349 -22.76 1.80 5.72
CA THR A 349 -22.56 2.92 6.66
C THR A 349 -21.08 3.29 6.68
N LEU A 350 -20.76 4.57 6.73
CA LEU A 350 -19.42 5.10 6.90
C LEU A 350 -19.41 6.00 8.13
N ARG A 351 -18.67 5.59 9.16
CA ARG A 351 -18.38 6.39 10.34
C ARG A 351 -16.99 7.00 10.20
N ILE A 352 -16.90 8.31 10.30
CA ILE A 352 -15.65 9.06 10.31
C ILE A 352 -15.45 9.57 11.73
N THR A 353 -14.36 9.16 12.39
CA THR A 353 -13.94 9.68 13.69
C THR A 353 -12.71 10.57 13.49
N PHE A 354 -12.68 11.75 14.09
CA PHE A 354 -11.53 12.65 14.09
C PHE A 354 -11.32 13.25 15.48
N PRO A 355 -10.13 13.77 15.81
CA PRO A 355 -9.84 14.27 17.14
C PRO A 355 -10.85 15.36 17.57
N PRO A 356 -11.51 15.20 18.73
CA PRO A 356 -12.41 16.22 19.25
C PRO A 356 -11.58 17.38 19.82
N GLU A 357 -11.44 18.47 19.08
CA GLU A 357 -10.85 19.72 19.58
C GLU A 357 -11.69 20.90 19.09
N ASN A 358 -11.96 21.87 19.99
CA ASN A 358 -12.59 23.18 19.80
C ASN A 358 -12.93 23.52 18.33
N LEU A 359 -14.01 22.91 17.80
CA LEU A 359 -14.47 23.11 16.43
C LEU A 359 -15.01 24.53 16.30
N LEU A 360 -14.22 25.44 15.72
CA LEU A 360 -14.72 26.73 15.28
C LEU A 360 -15.53 26.52 13.99
N LEU A 361 -16.85 26.44 14.15
CA LEU A 361 -17.81 26.41 13.03
C LEU A 361 -18.17 27.85 12.66
N ASP A 362 -17.41 28.50 11.79
CA ASP A 362 -17.92 29.63 10.99
C ASP A 362 -17.33 29.63 9.57
N PRO A 363 -18.14 29.36 8.53
CA PRO A 363 -17.71 29.38 7.13
C PRO A 363 -17.57 30.79 6.52
N ASN A 364 -18.06 31.84 7.19
CA ASN A 364 -18.19 33.17 6.57
C ASN A 364 -17.15 34.19 7.02
N THR A 365 -16.29 33.86 7.98
CA THR A 365 -15.27 34.78 8.50
C THR A 365 -13.86 34.21 8.35
N HIS A 366 -13.33 34.24 7.12
CA HIS A 366 -11.90 34.01 6.88
C HIS A 366 -10.98 35.01 7.62
N ASN A 367 -11.51 36.11 8.20
CA ASN A 367 -10.68 37.21 8.70
C ASN A 367 -11.00 37.71 10.13
N VAL A 368 -12.02 37.22 10.84
CA VAL A 368 -12.47 37.89 12.09
C VAL A 368 -12.27 37.08 13.37
N ILE A 369 -12.32 35.75 13.34
CA ILE A 369 -12.22 34.94 14.58
C ILE A 369 -10.75 34.59 14.95
N LEU A 370 -9.80 34.96 14.10
CA LEU A 370 -8.37 34.65 14.28
C LEU A 370 -7.67 35.40 15.42
N ASN A 371 -8.27 36.43 16.06
CA ASN A 371 -7.50 37.30 16.97
C ASN A 371 -7.76 37.11 18.47
N GLU A 372 -8.90 36.56 18.90
CA GLU A 372 -9.23 36.53 20.35
C GLU A 372 -9.08 35.15 21.02
N TYR A 373 -9.10 34.04 20.26
CA TYR A 373 -8.96 32.69 20.82
C TYR A 373 -7.55 32.08 20.68
N MET A 374 -6.59 32.83 20.14
CA MET A 374 -5.23 32.38 19.82
C MET A 374 -4.28 32.29 21.03
N ASN A 375 -4.78 31.77 22.16
CA ASN A 375 -3.91 31.24 23.20
C ASN A 375 -3.46 29.83 22.78
N LYS A 376 -2.35 29.74 22.03
CA LYS A 376 -1.54 28.52 21.78
C LYS A 376 -2.22 27.26 21.22
N GLN A 377 -3.52 27.24 20.94
CA GLN A 377 -4.21 26.02 20.54
C GLN A 377 -4.31 25.86 19.02
N CYS A 378 -4.10 24.63 18.55
CA CYS A 378 -4.42 24.23 17.19
C CYS A 378 -5.94 24.19 16.99
N VAL A 379 -6.38 24.40 15.75
CA VAL A 379 -7.79 24.38 15.36
C VAL A 379 -8.05 23.17 14.49
N SER A 380 -9.14 22.45 14.77
CA SER A 380 -9.63 21.36 13.92
C SER A 380 -10.74 21.87 12.99
N LEU A 381 -10.61 21.63 11.68
CA LEU A 381 -11.58 21.99 10.66
C LEU A 381 -12.00 20.74 9.87
N PHE A 382 -13.27 20.66 9.50
CA PHE A 382 -13.79 19.60 8.64
C PHE A 382 -14.39 20.22 7.37
N SER A 383 -13.98 19.71 6.22
CA SER A 383 -14.35 20.23 4.90
C SER A 383 -15.01 19.14 4.05
N PRO A 384 -16.17 19.40 3.45
CA PRO A 384 -16.92 20.67 3.58
C PRO A 384 -17.50 20.88 4.98
N SER A 385 -17.73 22.15 5.33
CA SER A 385 -18.20 22.53 6.67
C SER A 385 -19.63 22.10 6.92
N ASP A 386 -20.50 22.09 5.92
CA ASP A 386 -21.85 21.51 5.98
C ASP A 386 -21.87 20.17 5.21
N VAL A 387 -21.58 19.09 5.95
CA VAL A 387 -21.50 17.72 5.43
C VAL A 387 -22.85 17.13 5.05
N LYS A 388 -23.95 17.74 5.50
CA LYS A 388 -25.31 17.35 5.11
C LYS A 388 -25.68 17.91 3.76
N LYS A 389 -25.18 19.11 3.44
CA LYS A 389 -25.50 19.78 2.19
C LYS A 389 -24.51 19.53 1.10
N SER A 390 -23.22 19.37 1.41
CA SER A 390 -22.18 19.42 0.39
C SER A 390 -21.09 18.35 0.53
N VAL A 391 -20.44 18.03 -0.59
CA VAL A 391 -19.30 17.10 -0.70
C VAL A 391 -18.34 17.58 -1.79
N PHE A 392 -17.06 17.25 -1.68
CA PHE A 392 -16.17 17.34 -2.85
C PHE A 392 -16.45 16.16 -3.76
N ALA A 393 -16.94 16.41 -4.96
CA ALA A 393 -17.19 15.38 -5.95
C ALA A 393 -16.27 15.55 -7.15
N ARG A 394 -15.71 14.44 -7.64
CA ARG A 394 -14.85 14.44 -8.82
C ARG A 394 -15.66 14.27 -10.10
N ARG A 395 -15.76 15.32 -10.92
CA ARG A 395 -16.45 15.26 -12.21
C ARG A 395 -15.63 14.49 -13.24
N LYS A 396 -16.23 13.46 -13.84
CA LYS A 396 -15.67 12.86 -15.06
C LYS A 396 -16.02 13.78 -16.23
N SER A 397 -15.17 14.76 -16.50
CA SER A 397 -15.34 15.65 -17.66
C SER A 397 -15.32 14.83 -18.96
N GLY A 398 -16.17 15.20 -19.92
CA GLY A 398 -16.31 14.50 -21.20
C GLY A 398 -15.00 14.38 -21.99
N ARG A 399 -15.04 13.63 -23.12
CA ARG A 399 -13.92 13.08 -23.93
C ARG A 399 -12.70 13.98 -24.24
N ALA A 400 -12.67 15.26 -23.89
CA ALA A 400 -11.61 16.21 -24.20
C ALA A 400 -10.74 16.69 -23.00
N ALA A 401 -11.02 16.36 -21.74
CA ALA A 401 -10.29 16.97 -20.61
C ALA A 401 -9.44 15.97 -19.81
N ARG A 402 -8.11 16.04 -19.97
CA ARG A 402 -7.10 15.37 -19.13
C ARG A 402 -6.99 15.94 -17.70
N ARG A 403 -7.99 16.68 -17.22
CA ARG A 403 -8.02 17.28 -15.87
C ARG A 403 -9.31 16.89 -15.18
N SER A 404 -9.20 16.10 -14.13
CA SER A 404 -10.25 15.99 -13.12
C SER A 404 -10.19 17.21 -12.22
N THR A 405 -11.31 17.91 -12.08
CA THR A 405 -11.49 18.92 -11.05
C THR A 405 -12.39 18.34 -9.96
N TYR A 406 -12.05 18.63 -8.71
CA TYR A 406 -12.94 18.45 -7.58
C TYR A 406 -13.74 19.73 -7.41
N ASP A 407 -15.06 19.60 -7.46
CA ASP A 407 -15.97 20.72 -7.20
C ASP A 407 -16.74 20.41 -5.92
N ILE A 408 -17.00 21.44 -5.10
CA ILE A 408 -17.97 21.33 -4.02
C ILE A 408 -19.35 21.29 -4.68
N VAL A 409 -20.07 20.20 -4.48
CA VAL A 409 -21.42 20.01 -5.01
C VAL A 409 -22.40 19.79 -3.87
N GLU A 410 -23.64 20.22 -4.05
CA GLU A 410 -24.70 19.88 -3.12
C GLU A 410 -25.08 18.40 -3.26
N ILE A 411 -25.23 17.69 -2.13
CA ILE A 411 -25.54 16.26 -2.08
C ILE A 411 -26.90 16.00 -2.74
N THR A 412 -27.87 16.87 -2.49
CA THR A 412 -29.23 16.80 -3.05
C THR A 412 -29.24 16.98 -4.56
N ASP A 413 -28.47 17.92 -5.08
CA ASP A 413 -28.34 18.16 -6.51
C ASP A 413 -27.69 16.99 -7.23
N PHE A 414 -26.81 16.27 -6.51
CA PHE A 414 -25.96 15.26 -7.10
C PHE A 414 -26.56 13.86 -7.07
N PHE A 415 -27.08 13.45 -5.92
CA PHE A 415 -27.62 12.10 -5.72
C PHE A 415 -29.13 12.07 -5.72
N GLY A 416 -29.80 13.22 -5.66
CA GLY A 416 -31.22 13.31 -5.37
C GLY A 416 -31.50 13.21 -3.87
N ASN A 417 -32.72 13.58 -3.49
CA ASN A 417 -33.14 13.52 -2.10
C ASN A 417 -33.05 12.09 -1.55
N ASN A 418 -32.60 11.96 -0.30
CA ASN A 418 -32.59 10.73 0.51
C ASN A 418 -31.63 9.61 0.07
N VAL A 419 -30.73 9.81 -0.89
CA VAL A 419 -29.73 8.78 -1.22
C VAL A 419 -28.71 8.58 -0.11
N PHE A 420 -28.28 9.67 0.52
CA PHE A 420 -27.42 9.63 1.70
C PHE A 420 -28.16 10.18 2.91
N GLU A 421 -28.04 9.48 4.03
CA GLU A 421 -28.41 9.96 5.34
C GLU A 421 -27.12 10.33 6.08
N VAL A 422 -26.97 11.61 6.42
CA VAL A 422 -25.80 12.13 7.13
C VAL A 422 -26.21 12.53 8.54
N ASP A 423 -25.70 11.79 9.53
CA ASP A 423 -25.81 12.10 10.95
C ASP A 423 -24.53 12.76 11.46
N ASP A 424 -24.63 14.04 11.77
CA ASP A 424 -23.59 14.87 12.37
C ASP A 424 -23.94 15.31 13.81
N SER A 425 -24.93 14.68 14.44
CA SER A 425 -25.37 15.04 15.80
C SER A 425 -24.24 14.93 16.84
N LYS A 426 -23.29 14.01 16.61
CA LYS A 426 -22.10 13.78 17.43
C LYS A 426 -20.84 14.43 16.87
N ARG A 427 -20.97 15.42 15.99
CA ARG A 427 -19.82 16.09 15.38
C ARG A 427 -18.92 16.80 16.40
N LYS A 428 -19.50 17.32 17.48
CA LYS A 428 -18.74 17.91 18.60
C LYS A 428 -17.81 16.90 19.28
N ASP A 429 -18.19 15.62 19.25
CA ASP A 429 -17.39 14.50 19.74
C ASP A 429 -16.45 13.94 18.66
N GLY A 430 -16.35 14.62 17.51
CA GLY A 430 -15.51 14.22 16.39
C GLY A 430 -16.10 13.11 15.52
N ILE A 431 -17.41 12.86 15.58
CA ILE A 431 -18.05 11.73 14.88
C ILE A 431 -19.02 12.23 13.82
N VAL A 432 -18.86 11.76 12.59
CA VAL A 432 -19.81 11.94 11.49
C VAL A 432 -20.16 10.57 10.92
N THR A 433 -21.44 10.27 10.76
CA THR A 433 -21.91 9.02 10.17
C THR A 433 -22.67 9.31 8.89
N ILE A 434 -22.34 8.58 7.84
CA ILE A 434 -22.95 8.68 6.52
C ILE A 434 -23.50 7.31 6.18
N LYS A 435 -24.75 7.21 5.74
CA LYS A 435 -25.39 5.96 5.34
C LYS A 435 -25.89 6.08 3.91
N TYR A 436 -25.62 5.06 3.11
CA TYR A 436 -26.09 4.98 1.73
C TYR A 436 -27.41 4.18 1.70
N ASN A 437 -28.52 4.84 1.39
CA ASN A 437 -29.84 4.21 1.41
C ASN A 437 -30.08 3.30 0.19
N ILE A 438 -30.63 2.10 0.45
CA ILE A 438 -30.90 1.08 -0.58
C ILE A 438 -32.05 1.51 -1.50
N SER A 439 -33.12 2.09 -0.94
CA SER A 439 -34.37 2.43 -1.64
C SER A 439 -34.19 3.42 -2.80
N ASP A 440 -33.27 4.38 -2.65
CA ASP A 440 -33.15 5.54 -3.52
C ASP A 440 -31.93 5.47 -4.48
N SER A 441 -31.16 4.38 -4.39
CA SER A 441 -29.91 4.14 -5.12
C SER A 441 -30.06 4.00 -6.65
N LYS A 442 -31.29 3.86 -7.18
CA LYS A 442 -31.57 3.77 -8.63
C LYS A 442 -31.33 5.08 -9.39
N LYS A 443 -31.13 6.21 -8.69
CA LYS A 443 -31.04 7.56 -9.29
C LYS A 443 -29.64 8.15 -9.40
N THR A 444 -28.59 7.45 -8.95
CA THR A 444 -27.24 8.04 -8.97
C THR A 444 -26.77 8.30 -10.40
N ALA A 445 -26.49 9.57 -10.72
CA ALA A 445 -25.99 9.99 -12.02
C ALA A 445 -24.65 9.31 -12.35
N VAL A 446 -24.54 8.80 -13.57
CA VAL A 446 -23.44 7.94 -14.09
C VAL A 446 -22.05 8.61 -14.10
N ASP A 447 -21.99 9.92 -13.82
CA ASP A 447 -20.84 10.74 -14.18
C ASP A 447 -19.79 10.92 -13.07
N PHE A 448 -20.06 10.53 -11.83
CA PHE A 448 -19.11 10.70 -10.71
C PHE A 448 -19.04 9.45 -9.85
N HIS A 449 -17.81 9.06 -9.50
CA HIS A 449 -17.52 7.82 -8.78
C HIS A 449 -16.75 8.05 -7.46
N TYR A 450 -16.47 9.31 -7.10
CA TYR A 450 -15.57 9.66 -6.01
C TYR A 450 -16.10 10.88 -5.25
N LEU A 451 -16.34 10.69 -3.95
CA LEU A 451 -16.50 11.75 -2.97
C LEU A 451 -15.23 11.87 -2.13
N GLN A 452 -14.98 13.06 -1.62
CA GLN A 452 -13.86 13.33 -0.73
C GLN A 452 -14.31 14.18 0.45
N TYR A 453 -13.88 13.77 1.65
CA TYR A 453 -13.95 14.57 2.87
C TYR A 453 -12.53 14.88 3.32
N THR A 454 -12.32 16.07 3.89
CA THR A 454 -10.99 16.46 4.37
C THR A 454 -11.09 17.06 5.75
N TRP A 455 -10.33 16.51 6.69
CA TRP A 455 -10.11 17.09 8.01
C TRP A 455 -8.75 17.79 8.05
N PHE A 456 -8.68 18.92 8.76
CA PHE A 456 -7.47 19.69 8.94
C PHE A 456 -7.24 19.95 10.43
N LYS A 457 -6.00 19.79 10.88
CA LYS A 457 -5.48 20.41 12.10
C LYS A 457 -4.58 21.56 11.70
N LEU A 458 -4.92 22.77 12.10
CA LEU A 458 -4.15 23.98 11.81
C LEU A 458 -3.55 24.52 13.11
N CYS A 459 -2.23 24.58 13.18
CA CYS A 459 -1.45 25.08 14.30
C CYS A 459 -0.72 26.36 13.85
N PRO A 460 -1.32 27.55 14.00
CA PRO A 460 -0.80 28.77 13.37
C PRO A 460 0.61 29.17 13.83
N TYR A 461 0.97 28.83 15.07
CA TYR A 461 2.30 29.09 15.64
C TYR A 461 3.33 28.02 15.33
N ASN A 462 2.88 26.84 14.87
CA ASN A 462 3.76 25.79 14.42
C ASN A 462 3.19 25.15 13.14
N PRO A 463 3.38 25.78 11.97
CA PRO A 463 2.87 25.25 10.72
C PRO A 463 3.36 23.84 10.39
N ASP A 464 4.50 23.42 10.96
CA ASP A 464 5.03 22.05 10.85
C ASP A 464 4.14 21.01 11.54
N GLU A 465 3.22 21.43 12.42
CA GLU A 465 2.19 20.60 13.06
C GLU A 465 0.84 20.65 12.33
N ASN A 466 0.76 21.31 11.18
CA ASN A 466 -0.45 21.26 10.36
C ASN A 466 -0.64 19.87 9.78
N ILE A 467 -1.82 19.29 9.96
CA ILE A 467 -2.14 17.96 9.46
C ILE A 467 -3.36 18.04 8.57
N THR A 468 -3.31 17.37 7.44
CA THR A 468 -4.45 17.18 6.54
C THR A 468 -4.75 15.69 6.44
N ALA A 469 -5.99 15.31 6.71
CA ALA A 469 -6.48 13.96 6.55
C ALA A 469 -7.58 13.89 5.51
N THR A 470 -7.32 13.16 4.42
CA THR A 470 -8.26 12.98 3.32
C THR A 470 -8.93 11.62 3.37
N ILE A 471 -10.26 11.61 3.33
CA ILE A 471 -11.09 10.42 3.23
C ILE A 471 -11.70 10.37 1.84
N SER A 472 -11.34 9.35 1.07
CA SER A 472 -11.87 9.12 -0.27
C SER A 472 -12.94 8.03 -0.24
N VAL A 473 -14.12 8.35 -0.77
CA VAL A 473 -15.28 7.46 -0.83
C VAL A 473 -15.61 7.18 -2.29
N ILE A 474 -15.40 5.94 -2.72
CA ILE A 474 -15.76 5.50 -4.07
C ILE A 474 -17.20 5.02 -4.05
N ILE A 475 -18.07 5.70 -4.79
CA ILE A 475 -19.48 5.31 -4.85
C ILE A 475 -19.66 4.26 -5.94
N VAL A 476 -20.32 3.17 -5.57
CA VAL A 476 -20.78 2.15 -6.51
C VAL A 476 -22.28 2.32 -6.69
N PRO A 477 -22.75 2.68 -7.91
CA PRO A 477 -24.18 2.71 -8.17
C PRO A 477 -24.74 1.28 -8.11
N THR A 478 -25.98 1.13 -7.66
CA THR A 478 -26.74 -0.10 -7.98
C THR A 478 -26.85 -0.18 -9.49
N ASN A 479 -26.34 -1.27 -10.08
CA ASN A 479 -26.58 -1.53 -11.50
C ASN A 479 -28.09 -1.44 -11.74
N VAL A 480 -28.49 -0.47 -12.57
CA VAL A 480 -29.74 -0.58 -13.32
C VAL A 480 -29.52 -1.77 -14.24
N THR A 481 -30.02 -2.94 -13.84
CA THR A 481 -30.14 -4.11 -14.70
C THR A 481 -30.86 -3.77 -15.98
#